data_AF-A0A452XDN7-F1
#
_entry.id   AF-A0A452XDN7-F1
#
_cell.length_a   1.000
_cell.length_b   1.000
_cell.length_c   1.000
_cell.angle_alpha   90.00
_cell.angle_beta   90.00
_cell.angle_gamma   90.00
#
_symmetry.space_group_name_H-M   'P 1'
#
loop_
_entity.id
_entity.type
_entity.pdbx_description
1 polymer ?
#
loop_
_entity_poly.entity_id
_entity_poly.type
_entity_poly.pdbx_seq_one_letter_code
_entity_poly.pdbx_strand_id
1 'polypeptide(L)' 'TTETWKWFIGLLIKDLDINDQGAGWVFISDQQKGLINSMRDYLPRAQHMMCARHIY' A
#
# COMPACT_ATOMS: atom_id res chain seq x y z
N THR A 1 -2.71 1.56 15.14
CA THR A 1 -1.99 2.14 13.97
C THR A 1 -2.12 1.27 12.74
N THR A 2 -2.00 -0.06 12.82
CA THR A 2 -2.22 -0.96 11.67
C THR A 2 -3.67 -0.96 11.17
N GLU A 3 -4.66 -0.97 12.07
CA GLU A 3 -6.09 -0.95 11.69
C GLU A 3 -6.48 0.27 10.85
N THR A 4 -5.94 1.45 11.16
CA THR A 4 -6.16 2.68 10.40
C THR A 4 -5.63 2.56 8.97
N TRP A 5 -4.45 1.95 8.80
CA TRP A 5 -3.87 1.73 7.48
C TRP A 5 -4.65 0.68 6.68
N LYS A 6 -5.13 -0.39 7.33
CA LYS A 6 -5.99 -1.39 6.68
C LYS A 6 -7.29 -0.77 6.18
N TRP A 7 -7.94 0.05 7.00
CA TRP A 7 -9.14 0.79 6.60
C TRP A 7 -8.88 1.70 5.40
N PHE A 8 -7.81 2.51 5.45
CA PHE A 8 -7.46 3.43 4.37
C PHE A 8 -7.13 2.70 3.06
N ILE A 9 -6.30 1.65 3.12
CA ILE A 9 -5.94 0.86 1.93
C ILE A 9 -7.16 0.15 1.33
N GLY A 10 -8.07 -0.36 2.16
CA GLY A 10 -9.33 -0.95 1.70
C GLY A 10 -10.21 0.05 0.92
N LEU A 11 -10.31 1.30 1.40
CA LEU A 11 -11.01 2.35 0.67
C LEU A 11 -10.30 2.72 -0.62
N LEU A 12 -8.98 2.90 -0.59
CA LEU A 12 -8.19 3.25 -1.76
C LEU A 12 -8.33 2.21 -2.89
N ILE A 13 -8.28 0.92 -2.55
CA ILE A 13 -8.47 -0.19 -3.49
C ILE A 13 -9.84 -0.12 -4.15
N LYS A 14 -10.88 0.13 -3.35
CA LYS A 14 -12.25 0.23 -3.84
C LYS A 14 -12.42 1.43 -4.77
N ASP A 15 -11.91 2.59 -4.37
CA ASP A 15 -12.10 3.84 -5.11
C ASP A 15 -11.33 3.85 -6.43
N LEU A 16 -10.20 3.15 -6.50
CA LEU A 16 -9.39 3.01 -7.72
C LEU A 16 -9.67 1.72 -8.51
N ASP A 17 -10.65 0.92 -8.08
CA ASP A 17 -11.00 -0.39 -8.65
C ASP A 17 -9.78 -1.29 -8.92
N ILE A 18 -8.95 -1.43 -7.88
CA ILE A 18 -7.71 -2.20 -7.97
C ILE A 18 -8.02 -3.68 -7.85
N ASN A 19 -7.79 -4.39 -8.96
CA ASN A 19 -8.08 -5.80 -9.10
C ASN A 19 -6.79 -6.64 -9.14
N ASP A 20 -6.96 -7.96 -9.24
CA ASP A 20 -5.86 -8.94 -9.36
C ASP A 20 -4.77 -8.80 -8.28
N GLN A 21 -5.20 -8.47 -7.05
CA GLN A 21 -4.32 -8.26 -5.88
C GLN A 21 -3.22 -7.21 -6.13
N GLY A 22 -3.50 -6.23 -7.00
CA GLY A 22 -2.59 -5.14 -7.34
C GLY A 22 -1.60 -5.45 -8.46
N ALA A 23 -1.78 -6.52 -9.23
CA ALA A 23 -0.93 -6.80 -10.38
C ALA A 23 -0.91 -5.63 -11.38
N GLY A 24 0.29 -5.23 -11.82
CA GLY A 24 0.47 -4.09 -12.72
C GLY A 24 0.50 -2.71 -12.03
N TRP A 25 0.27 -2.65 -10.72
CA TRP A 25 0.37 -1.41 -9.96
C TRP A 25 1.73 -1.25 -9.29
N VAL A 26 2.18 0.00 -9.21
CA VAL A 26 3.38 0.41 -8.46
C VAL A 26 2.96 1.45 -7.43
N PHE A 27 3.21 1.16 -6.15
CA PHE A 27 2.97 2.09 -5.05
C PHE A 27 4.29 2.60 -4.51
N ILE A 28 4.33 3.91 -4.22
CA ILE A 28 5.46 4.58 -3.60
C ILE A 28 4.99 5.17 -2.27
N SER A 29 5.60 4.76 -1.16
CA SER A 29 5.24 5.29 0.17
C SER A 29 6.45 5.52 1.06
N ASP A 30 6.31 6.37 2.08
CA ASP A 30 7.31 6.50 3.15
C ASP A 30 7.48 5.18 3.92
N GLN A 31 8.58 5.06 4.69
CA GLN A 31 8.97 3.82 5.40
C GLN A 31 8.16 3.54 6.68
N GLN A 32 6.86 3.77 6.65
CA GLN A 32 5.98 3.48 7.78
C GLN A 32 5.59 2.01 7.79
N LYS A 33 6.02 1.28 8.83
CA LYS A 33 5.79 -0.18 8.98
C LYS A 33 4.30 -0.57 8.86
N GLY A 34 3.40 0.22 9.45
CA GLY A 34 1.96 -0.06 9.42
C GLY A 34 1.36 -0.01 8.02
N LEU A 35 1.82 0.93 7.19
CA LEU A 35 1.39 1.08 5.80
C LEU A 35 1.94 -0.05 4.93
N ILE A 36 3.25 -0.33 5.04
CA ILE A 36 3.92 -1.40 4.27
C ILE A 36 3.25 -2.76 4.55
N ASN A 37 2.97 -3.06 5.82
CA ASN A 37 2.33 -4.32 6.19
C ASN A 37 0.90 -4.40 5.63
N SER A 38 0.12 -3.32 5.73
CA SER A 38 -1.24 -3.29 5.18
C SER A 38 -1.23 -3.45 3.65
N MET A 39 -0.29 -2.81 2.95
CA MET A 39 -0.14 -2.97 1.51
C MET A 39 0.19 -4.40 1.11
N ARG A 40 1.06 -5.09 1.86
CA ARG A 40 1.36 -6.51 1.61
C ARG A 40 0.18 -7.43 1.86
N ASP A 41 -0.65 -7.11 2.85
CA ASP A 41 -1.84 -7.90 3.18
C ASP A 41 -2.91 -7.80 2.08
N TYR A 42 -3.15 -6.60 1.54
CA TYR A 42 -4.23 -6.36 0.56
C TYR A 42 -3.78 -6.46 -0.90
N LEU A 43 -2.55 -6.05 -1.22
CA LEU A 43 -2.02 -5.94 -2.58
C LEU A 43 -0.68 -6.67 -2.72
N PRO A 44 -0.62 -7.99 -2.42
CA PRO A 44 0.62 -8.76 -2.44
C PRO A 44 1.31 -8.83 -3.82
N ARG A 45 0.57 -8.57 -4.91
CA ARG A 45 1.11 -8.59 -6.28
C ARG A 45 1.50 -7.22 -6.80
N ALA A 46 1.23 -6.15 -6.05
CA ALA A 46 1.69 -4.82 -6.40
C ALA A 46 3.18 -4.65 -6.10
N GLN A 47 3.89 -3.92 -6.96
CA GLN A 47 5.23 -3.50 -6.65
C GLN A 47 5.18 -2.37 -5.63
N HIS A 48 5.96 -2.49 -4.55
CA HIS A 48 6.05 -1.45 -3.54
C HIS A 48 7.47 -0.90 -3.48
N MET A 49 7.60 0.42 -3.67
CA MET A 49 8.86 1.14 -3.60
C MET A 49 8.86 2.11 -2.43
N MET A 50 10.01 2.25 -1.77
CA MET A 50 10.16 3.20 -0.67
C MET A 50 10.38 4.61 -1.24
N CYS A 51 9.64 5.57 -0.71
CA CYS A 51 9.81 6.98 -1.06
C CYS A 51 11.18 7.45 -0.57
N ALA A 52 12.04 7.85 -1.50
CA ALA A 52 13.38 8.35 -1.19
C ALA A 52 13.39 9.80 -0.69
N ARG A 53 12.25 10.51 -0.75
CA ARG A 53 12.14 11.93 -0.39
C ARG A 53 12.38 12.18 1.09
N HIS A 54 12.08 11.21 1.94
CA HIS A 54 12.25 11.30 3.39
C HIS A 54 13.04 10.10 3.93
N ILE A 55 14.21 9.86 3.33
CA ILE A 55 15.22 8.99 3.94
C ILE A 55 15.87 9.82 5.05
N TYR A 56 15.49 9.56 6.30
CA TYR A 56 16.15 10.09 7.49
C TYR A 56 17.10 9.04 8.07
#